data_AF-A0A537PQD0-F1
#
_entry.id   AF-A0A537PQD0-F1
#
_cell.length_a   1.000
_cell.length_b   1.000
_cell.length_c   1.000
_cell.angle_alpha   90.00
_cell.angle_beta   90.00
_cell.angle_gamma   90.00
#
_symmetry.space_group_name_H-M   'P 1'
#
loop_
_entity.id
_entity.type
_entity.pdbx_description
1 polymer ?
#
loop_
_entity_poly.entity_id
_entity_poly.type
_entity_poly.pdbx_seq_one_letter_code
_entity_poly.pdbx_strand_id
1 'polypeptide(L)'
;KYLVSPGTTAALAAALAAAPVPALPGCASVSEALALSALGFRVLKFFPAEPSGGIAWLKSVAAPCPQLKFCPTGGIDLRNAAAYLALPNVVAVGGSWPAPQDAVAAGNFARITELAREAAGLRR
;
A
#
# COMPACT_ATOMS: atom_id res chain seq x y z
N LYS A 1 2.18 -6.22 14.74
CA LYS A 1 2.77 -7.12 13.70
C LYS A 1 1.65 -7.50 12.74
N TYR A 2 1.90 -7.55 11.44
CA TYR A 2 0.90 -7.86 10.40
C TYR A 2 1.58 -8.50 9.18
N LEU A 3 0.78 -9.08 8.29
CA LEU A 3 1.24 -9.72 7.05
C LEU A 3 0.95 -8.82 5.84
N VAL A 4 1.79 -8.89 4.81
CA VAL A 4 1.61 -8.18 3.54
C VAL A 4 1.93 -9.13 2.39
N SER A 5 1.10 -9.15 1.34
CA SER A 5 1.40 -9.85 0.09
C SER A 5 1.44 -8.87 -1.08
N PRO A 6 2.28 -9.06 -2.11
CA PRO A 6 2.28 -8.21 -3.31
C PRO A 6 1.06 -8.46 -4.20
N GLY A 7 0.56 -9.70 -4.22
CA GLY A 7 -0.67 -10.14 -4.86
C GLY A 7 -1.24 -11.31 -4.06
N THR A 8 -2.49 -11.68 -4.32
CA THR A 8 -3.19 -12.62 -3.44
C THR A 8 -3.99 -13.64 -4.23
N THR A 9 -3.47 -14.86 -4.32
CA THR A 9 -4.22 -16.00 -4.87
C THR A 9 -5.35 -16.41 -3.93
N ALA A 10 -6.35 -17.13 -4.42
CA ALA A 10 -7.48 -17.56 -3.60
C ALA A 10 -7.05 -18.38 -2.36
N ALA A 11 -6.10 -19.30 -2.52
CA ALA A 11 -5.55 -20.09 -1.41
C ALA A 11 -4.86 -19.21 -0.36
N LEU A 12 -4.08 -18.22 -0.81
CA LEU A 12 -3.43 -17.27 0.12
C LEU A 12 -4.46 -16.39 0.82
N ALA A 13 -5.50 -15.93 0.11
CA ALA A 13 -6.55 -15.11 0.70
C ALA A 13 -7.28 -15.85 1.84
N ALA A 14 -7.60 -17.12 1.64
CA ALA A 14 -8.21 -17.96 2.67
C ALA A 14 -7.29 -18.13 3.89
N ALA A 15 -6.00 -18.40 3.65
CA ALA A 15 -5.01 -18.51 4.72
C ALA A 15 -4.83 -17.20 5.50
N LEU A 16 -4.79 -16.05 4.80
CA LEU A 16 -4.70 -14.73 5.43
C LEU A 16 -5.94 -14.39 6.25
N ALA A 17 -7.14 -14.80 5.80
CA ALA A 17 -8.39 -14.55 6.53
C ALA A 17 -8.48 -15.37 7.82
N ALA A 18 -7.87 -16.56 7.85
CA ALA A 18 -7.77 -17.42 9.04
C ALA A 18 -6.58 -17.07 9.96
N ALA A 19 -5.71 -16.14 9.55
CA ALA A 19 -4.50 -15.84 10.30
C ALA A 19 -4.83 -15.16 11.65
N PRO A 20 -4.09 -15.47 12.74
CA PRO A 20 -4.31 -14.85 14.05
C PRO A 20 -3.78 -13.41 14.14
N VAL A 21 -3.28 -12.86 13.03
CA VAL A 21 -2.73 -11.50 12.93
C VAL A 21 -3.34 -10.78 11.72
N PRO A 22 -3.46 -9.44 11.76
CA PRO A 22 -3.97 -8.68 10.62
C PRO A 22 -3.15 -8.91 9.35
N ALA A 23 -3.82 -8.86 8.20
CA ALA A 23 -3.20 -8.97 6.89
C ALA A 23 -3.62 -7.82 5.97
N LEU A 24 -2.68 -7.40 5.12
CA LEU A 24 -2.86 -6.40 4.07
C LEU A 24 -2.60 -7.08 2.71
N PRO A 25 -3.59 -7.80 2.17
CA PRO A 25 -3.43 -8.53 0.91
C PRO A 25 -3.32 -7.58 -0.28
N GLY A 26 -2.48 -7.94 -1.25
CA GLY A 26 -2.25 -7.18 -2.49
C GLY A 26 -3.28 -7.46 -3.58
N CYS A 27 -3.67 -6.42 -4.32
CA CYS A 27 -4.45 -6.46 -5.56
C CYS A 27 -4.00 -5.37 -6.55
N ALA A 28 -4.34 -5.55 -7.83
CA ALA A 28 -4.13 -4.57 -8.90
C ALA A 28 -5.39 -4.28 -9.74
N SER A 29 -6.48 -5.03 -9.54
CA SER A 29 -7.75 -4.88 -10.26
C SER A 29 -8.97 -4.83 -9.33
N VAL A 30 -10.11 -4.35 -9.87
CA VAL A 30 -11.38 -4.29 -9.13
C VAL A 30 -11.87 -5.70 -8.78
N SER A 31 -11.75 -6.66 -9.71
CA SER A 31 -12.17 -8.05 -9.47
C SER A 31 -11.41 -8.70 -8.31
N GLU A 32 -10.09 -8.49 -8.24
CA GLU A 32 -9.28 -8.96 -7.11
C GLU A 32 -9.66 -8.26 -5.80
N ALA A 33 -9.87 -6.95 -5.83
CA ALA A 33 -10.27 -6.18 -4.65
C ALA A 33 -11.63 -6.65 -4.09
N LEU A 34 -12.59 -6.95 -4.97
CA LEU A 34 -13.90 -7.49 -4.58
C LEU A 34 -13.79 -8.91 -4.02
N ALA A 35 -12.98 -9.78 -4.63
CA ALA A 35 -12.75 -11.13 -4.12
C ALA A 35 -12.17 -11.11 -2.69
N LEU A 36 -11.22 -10.22 -2.40
CA LEU A 36 -10.68 -10.02 -1.07
C LEU A 36 -11.71 -9.40 -0.11
N SER A 37 -12.52 -8.44 -0.60
CA SER A 37 -13.60 -7.84 0.18
C SER A 37 -14.64 -8.86 0.65
N ALA A 38 -14.96 -9.85 -0.19
CA ALA A 38 -15.86 -10.94 0.15
C ALA A 38 -15.34 -11.82 1.31
N LEU A 39 -14.03 -11.87 1.51
CA LEU A 39 -13.38 -12.55 2.64
C LEU A 39 -13.21 -11.66 3.88
N GLY A 40 -13.81 -10.46 3.88
CA GLY A 40 -13.81 -9.55 5.02
C GLY A 40 -12.66 -8.54 5.02
N PHE A 41 -11.74 -8.56 4.06
CA PHE A 41 -10.70 -7.54 3.97
C PHE A 41 -11.30 -6.18 3.61
N ARG A 42 -10.89 -5.11 4.31
CA ARG A 42 -11.35 -3.73 4.07
C ARG A 42 -10.22 -2.76 3.75
N VAL A 43 -8.99 -3.16 4.04
CA VAL A 43 -7.78 -2.43 3.68
C VAL A 43 -6.92 -3.35 2.83
N LEU A 44 -6.55 -2.90 1.63
CA LEU A 44 -5.82 -3.69 0.66
C LEU A 44 -4.50 -2.98 0.29
N LYS A 45 -3.48 -3.75 -0.07
CA LYS A 45 -2.31 -3.19 -0.74
C LYS A 45 -2.64 -3.04 -2.23
N PHE A 46 -2.43 -1.84 -2.78
CA PHE A 46 -2.51 -1.63 -4.23
C PHE A 46 -1.09 -1.68 -4.81
N PHE A 47 -0.78 -2.71 -5.59
CA PHE A 47 0.59 -2.98 -6.04
C PHE A 47 0.66 -3.65 -7.42
N PRO A 48 1.61 -3.24 -8.29
CA PRO A 48 2.47 -2.06 -8.16
C PRO A 48 1.71 -0.77 -8.52
N ALA A 49 1.62 0.19 -7.60
CA ALA A 49 0.68 1.31 -7.70
C ALA A 49 0.82 2.16 -8.97
N GLU A 50 2.00 2.73 -9.24
CA GLU A 50 2.21 3.56 -10.43
C GLU A 50 1.98 2.77 -11.74
N PRO A 51 2.59 1.59 -11.98
CA PRO A 51 2.34 0.82 -13.20
C PRO A 51 0.88 0.34 -13.37
N SER A 52 0.13 0.18 -12.28
CA SER A 52 -1.28 -0.25 -12.31
C SER A 52 -2.29 0.90 -12.45
N GLY A 53 -1.83 2.12 -12.77
CA GLY A 53 -2.69 3.28 -13.03
C GLY A 53 -2.81 4.29 -11.88
N GLY A 54 -2.15 4.03 -10.76
CA GLY A 54 -1.88 4.99 -9.69
C GLY A 54 -3.11 5.72 -9.14
N ILE A 55 -2.97 7.03 -8.94
CA ILE A 55 -4.02 7.91 -8.42
C ILE A 55 -5.30 7.84 -9.27
N ALA A 56 -5.19 7.74 -10.59
CA ALA A 56 -6.35 7.67 -11.48
C ALA A 56 -7.18 6.41 -11.21
N TRP A 57 -6.52 5.27 -11.03
CA TRP A 57 -7.18 4.02 -10.65
C TRP A 57 -7.86 4.13 -9.28
N LEU A 58 -7.14 4.66 -8.27
CA LEU A 58 -7.66 4.83 -6.91
C LEU A 58 -8.90 5.75 -6.85
N LYS A 59 -8.93 6.81 -7.65
CA LYS A 59 -10.12 7.67 -7.80
C LYS A 59 -11.28 6.92 -8.43
N SER A 60 -11.02 6.17 -9.51
CA SER A 60 -12.06 5.42 -10.23
C SER A 60 -12.69 4.31 -9.40
N VAL A 61 -11.95 3.66 -8.49
CA VAL A 61 -12.48 2.59 -7.64
C VAL A 61 -13.23 3.11 -6.39
N ALA A 62 -13.05 4.38 -6.02
CA ALA A 62 -13.65 4.94 -4.80
C ALA A 62 -15.20 4.90 -4.81
N ALA A 63 -15.81 5.15 -5.96
CA ALA A 63 -17.26 5.10 -6.12
C ALA A 63 -17.86 3.68 -6.12
N PRO A 64 -17.32 2.70 -6.88
CA PRO A 64 -17.85 1.33 -6.86
C PRO A 64 -17.46 0.52 -5.62
N CYS A 65 -16.39 0.88 -4.92
CA CYS A 65 -15.91 0.18 -3.72
C CYS A 65 -15.71 1.13 -2.53
N PRO A 66 -16.74 1.87 -2.06
CA PRO A 66 -16.60 2.89 -1.02
C PRO A 66 -16.17 2.34 0.34
N GLN A 67 -16.37 1.04 0.57
CA GLN A 67 -15.97 0.32 1.77
C GLN A 67 -14.48 -0.07 1.79
N LEU A 68 -13.78 0.04 0.66
CA LEU A 68 -12.37 -0.34 0.53
C LEU A 68 -11.45 0.85 0.72
N LYS A 69 -10.36 0.61 1.45
CA LYS A 69 -9.23 1.52 1.57
C LYS A 69 -7.96 0.86 1.07
N PHE A 70 -6.99 1.66 0.69
CA PHE A 70 -5.79 1.19 0.02
C PHE A 70 -4.51 1.72 0.68
N CYS A 71 -3.48 0.88 0.65
CA CYS A 71 -2.10 1.24 0.85
C CYS A 71 -1.36 1.04 -0.48
N PRO A 72 -1.30 2.05 -1.35
CA PRO A 72 -0.56 1.95 -2.60
C PRO A 72 0.94 1.79 -2.33
N THR A 73 1.60 0.95 -3.11
CA THR A 73 3.04 0.67 -3.00
C THR A 73 3.61 0.38 -4.38
N GLY A 74 4.83 0.86 -4.65
CA GLY A 74 5.53 0.66 -5.92
C GLY A 74 5.45 1.92 -6.80
N GLY A 75 6.61 2.56 -7.01
CA GLY A 75 6.72 3.84 -7.71
C GLY A 75 6.39 5.07 -6.84
N ILE A 76 6.23 4.91 -5.52
CA ILE A 76 5.96 6.03 -4.60
C ILE A 76 7.27 6.56 -4.01
N ASP A 77 7.40 7.88 -3.98
CA ASP A 77 8.48 8.63 -3.35
C ASP A 77 7.98 9.99 -2.80
N LEU A 78 8.87 10.82 -2.26
CA LEU A 78 8.51 12.12 -1.68
C LEU A 78 7.78 13.07 -2.63
N ARG A 79 8.00 12.94 -3.95
CA ARG A 79 7.42 13.84 -4.96
C ARG A 79 5.94 13.56 -5.19
N ASN A 80 5.51 12.30 -5.05
CA ASN A 80 4.13 11.89 -5.33
C ASN A 80 3.35 11.40 -4.09
N ALA A 81 4.01 11.07 -2.99
CA ALA A 81 3.37 10.51 -1.80
C ALA A 81 2.22 11.38 -1.24
N ALA A 82 2.41 12.71 -1.20
CA ALA A 82 1.37 13.64 -0.73
C ALA A 82 0.09 13.58 -1.59
N ALA A 83 0.23 13.41 -2.91
CA ALA A 83 -0.91 13.33 -3.82
C ALA A 83 -1.71 12.03 -3.63
N TYR A 84 -1.04 10.93 -3.27
CA TYR A 84 -1.70 9.69 -2.86
C TYR A 84 -2.40 9.84 -1.51
N LEU A 85 -1.73 10.40 -0.51
CA LEU A 85 -2.26 10.56 0.85
C LEU A 85 -3.50 11.46 0.88
N ALA A 86 -3.60 12.43 -0.02
CA ALA A 86 -4.78 13.30 -0.14
C ALA A 86 -6.07 12.56 -0.59
N LEU A 87 -5.99 11.31 -1.05
CA LEU A 87 -7.18 10.54 -1.43
C LEU A 87 -7.89 9.96 -0.21
N PRO A 88 -9.23 10.09 -0.08
CA PRO A 88 -9.96 9.64 1.10
C PRO A 88 -9.92 8.11 1.31
N ASN A 89 -9.76 7.36 0.22
CA ASN A 89 -9.62 5.90 0.22
C ASN A 89 -8.16 5.42 0.33
N VAL A 90 -7.18 6.30 0.54
CA VAL A 90 -5.79 5.93 0.84
C VAL A 90 -5.52 6.15 2.33
N VAL A 91 -5.04 5.14 3.03
CA VAL A 91 -4.78 5.19 4.49
C VAL A 91 -3.31 5.41 4.84
N ALA A 92 -2.42 4.96 3.96
CA ALA A 92 -0.98 5.06 4.08
C ALA A 92 -0.38 4.84 2.69
N VAL A 93 0.89 5.16 2.51
CA VAL A 93 1.65 4.80 1.30
C VAL A 93 2.86 3.96 1.69
N GLY A 94 3.28 3.06 0.80
CA GLY A 94 4.47 2.24 0.99
C GLY A 94 5.52 2.50 -0.07
N GLY A 95 6.79 2.57 0.33
CA GLY A 95 7.91 2.66 -0.60
C GLY A 95 9.25 2.53 0.11
N SER A 96 10.30 2.28 -0.69
CA SER A 96 11.66 2.07 -0.18
C SER A 96 12.42 3.37 0.05
N TRP A 97 11.90 4.53 -0.40
CA TRP A 97 12.60 5.81 -0.31
C TRP A 97 12.99 6.25 1.12
N PRO A 98 12.28 5.89 2.21
CA PRO A 98 12.72 6.27 3.56
C PRO A 98 13.97 5.48 4.02
N ALA A 99 14.22 4.31 3.43
CA ALA A 99 15.35 3.44 3.74
C ALA A 99 15.90 2.82 2.45
N PRO A 100 16.57 3.63 1.60
CA PRO A 100 17.04 3.17 0.31
C PRO A 100 18.16 2.14 0.49
N GLN A 101 18.22 1.16 -0.43
CA GLN A 101 19.09 -0.02 -0.29
C GLN A 101 20.57 0.32 -0.14
N ASP A 102 21.04 1.37 -0.80
CA ASP A 102 22.42 1.85 -0.71
C ASP A 102 22.75 2.41 0.69
N ALA A 103 21.84 3.16 1.31
CA ALA A 103 22.02 3.66 2.67
C ALA A 103 22.00 2.52 3.71
N VAL A 104 21.15 1.51 3.50
CA VAL A 104 21.10 0.31 4.34
C VAL A 104 22.41 -0.48 4.21
N ALA A 105 22.86 -0.75 2.98
CA ALA A 105 24.10 -1.47 2.73
C ALA A 105 25.35 -0.76 3.30
N ALA A 106 25.35 0.58 3.27
CA ALA A 106 26.43 1.40 3.84
C ALA A 106 26.32 1.63 5.36
N GLY A 107 25.27 1.14 6.03
CA GLY A 107 25.03 1.43 7.45
C GLY A 107 24.79 2.92 7.76
N ASN A 108 24.35 3.69 6.75
CA ASN A 108 24.14 5.14 6.88
C ASN A 108 22.79 5.45 7.55
N PHE A 109 22.69 5.16 8.84
CA PHE A 109 21.48 5.39 9.64
C PHE A 109 21.13 6.87 9.78
N ALA A 110 22.11 7.78 9.63
CA ALA A 110 21.85 9.22 9.62
C ALA A 110 20.98 9.62 8.43
N ARG A 111 21.34 9.19 7.22
CA ARG A 111 20.55 9.43 6.00
C ARG A 111 19.16 8.78 6.08
N ILE A 112 19.07 7.54 6.59
CA ILE A 112 17.77 6.87 6.79
C ILE A 112 16.90 7.68 7.77
N THR A 113 17.48 8.20 8.84
CA THR A 113 16.76 9.02 9.83
C THR A 113 16.22 10.31 9.23
N GLU A 114 17.01 10.99 8.40
CA GLU A 114 16.60 12.20 7.67
C GLU A 114 15.43 11.91 6.73
N LEU A 115 15.57 10.91 5.85
CA LEU A 115 14.53 10.52 4.89
C LEU A 115 13.25 10.03 5.58
N ALA A 116 13.37 9.32 6.70
CA ALA A 116 12.24 8.90 7.51
C ALA A 116 11.51 10.09 8.15
N ARG A 117 12.22 11.14 8.60
CA ARG A 117 11.60 12.37 9.14
C ARG A 117 10.85 13.11 8.04
N GLU A 118 11.42 13.22 6.85
CA GLU A 118 10.75 13.84 5.70
C GLU A 118 9.47 13.08 5.35
N ALA A 119 9.54 11.75 5.27
CA ALA A 119 8.38 10.89 5.00
C ALA A 119 7.31 11.02 6.10
N ALA A 120 7.71 11.08 7.37
CA ALA A 120 6.78 11.24 8.49
C ALA A 120 6.13 12.64 8.54
N GLY A 121 6.76 13.64 7.94
CA GLY A 121 6.22 15.00 7.81
C GLY A 121 5.10 15.14 6.77
N LEU A 122 4.89 14.13 5.93
CA LEU A 122 3.82 14.13 4.93
C LEU A 122 2.45 14.08 5.62
N ARG A 123 1.55 15.00 5.23
CA ARG A 123 0.18 15.07 5.77
C ARG A 123 -0.79 14.28 4.90
N ARG A 124 -1.81 13.71 5.55
CA ARG A 124 -2.98 13.10 4.93
C ARG A 124 -4.14 14.08 4.92
#